data_AF-A0A327ZNZ7-F1
#
_entry.id   AF-A0A327ZNZ7-F1
#
_cell.length_a   1.000
_cell.length_b   1.000
_cell.length_c   1.000
_cell.angle_alpha   90.00
_cell.angle_beta   90.00
_cell.angle_gamma   90.00
#
_symmetry.space_group_name_H-M   'P 1'
#
loop_
_entity.id
_entity.type
_entity.pdbx_description
1 polymer ?
#
loop_
_entity_poly.entity_id
_entity_poly.type
_entity_poly.pdbx_seq_one_letter_code
_entity_poly.pdbx_strand_id
1 'polypeptide(L)'
;MADRENTDSTIPSLISSAWRTAPPVLRRFTYWVWSLGTVAVILAITADVQNRWGSLQFVTNILAELICGLFALPLALVIIARLAEYQVKELERVRLKARYGAALEQLTASVRTTSDYVQDLVQEVSASTNAFVEAARVVNGRLADPERALESAHLLQAHMDSQQWLFYERVVTPLRIDGNHLRALLSERVRNGEPTVESARFERIWNELESALRHQRQIMSTGHQELARGVPNANRATRLRNAAIVHLHSVDHLLQLCGELEAFATEARELLAGPESP
;
A
#
# COMPACT_ATOMS: atom_id res chain seq x y z
N MET A 1 -21.68 1.81 4.28
CA MET A 1 -22.91 2.05 3.51
C MET A 1 -22.55 1.84 2.06
N ALA A 2 -22.99 0.71 1.51
CA ALA A 2 -22.80 0.36 0.11
C ALA A 2 -23.66 1.32 -0.72
N ASP A 3 -23.01 2.10 -1.58
CA ASP A 3 -23.72 2.75 -2.68
C ASP A 3 -24.25 1.64 -3.56
N ARG A 4 -25.55 1.38 -3.41
CA ARG A 4 -26.33 0.59 -4.35
C ARG A 4 -26.06 1.16 -5.73
N GLU A 5 -25.39 0.36 -6.55
CA GLU A 5 -25.55 0.27 -7.99
C GLU A 5 -26.95 0.75 -8.38
N ASN A 6 -27.03 2.00 -8.85
CA ASN A 6 -28.27 2.59 -9.36
C ASN A 6 -28.46 2.01 -10.77
N THR A 7 -29.05 0.82 -10.82
CA THR A 7 -29.37 0.06 -12.03
C THR A 7 -30.47 0.71 -12.91
N ASP A 8 -30.98 1.88 -12.51
CA ASP A 8 -31.98 2.65 -13.28
C ASP A 8 -31.38 3.90 -13.97
N SER A 9 -30.13 3.80 -14.44
CA SER A 9 -29.53 4.86 -15.27
C SER A 9 -30.07 4.78 -16.70
N THR A 10 -31.30 5.28 -16.91
CA THR A 10 -31.85 5.46 -18.26
C THR A 10 -30.92 6.37 -19.09
N ILE A 11 -30.80 6.12 -20.39
CA ILE A 11 -29.97 6.89 -21.35
C ILE A 11 -30.05 8.42 -21.16
N PRO A 12 -31.24 9.04 -20.89
CA PRO A 12 -31.34 10.48 -20.64
C PRO A 12 -30.62 10.95 -19.37
N SER A 13 -30.59 10.13 -18.31
CA SER A 13 -29.91 10.43 -17.04
C SER A 13 -28.39 10.43 -17.19
N LEU A 14 -27.87 9.53 -18.03
CA LEU A 14 -26.45 9.48 -18.41
C LEU A 14 -26.06 10.71 -19.23
N ILE A 15 -26.90 11.14 -20.18
CA ILE A 15 -26.64 12.35 -20.99
C ILE A 15 -26.69 13.62 -20.13
N SER A 16 -27.69 13.73 -19.24
CA SER A 16 -27.85 14.88 -18.33
C SER A 16 -26.66 15.02 -17.37
N SER A 17 -26.24 13.92 -16.75
CA SER A 17 -25.06 13.90 -15.87
C SER A 17 -23.78 14.15 -16.68
N ALA A 18 -23.65 13.55 -17.87
CA ALA A 18 -22.54 13.77 -18.78
C ALA A 18 -22.35 15.25 -19.10
N TRP A 19 -23.45 15.93 -19.42
CA TRP A 19 -23.49 17.33 -19.78
C TRP A 19 -23.14 18.28 -18.64
N ARG A 20 -23.60 18.02 -17.42
CA ARG A 20 -23.32 18.87 -16.24
C ARG A 20 -21.84 18.90 -15.86
N THR A 21 -21.14 17.83 -16.18
CA THR A 21 -19.76 17.57 -15.80
C THR A 21 -18.79 17.74 -16.96
N ALA A 22 -19.30 18.00 -18.17
CA ALA A 22 -18.47 18.23 -19.35
C ALA A 22 -17.64 19.53 -19.19
N PRO A 23 -16.42 19.57 -19.74
CA PRO A 23 -15.57 20.75 -19.70
C PRO A 23 -16.29 21.99 -20.24
N PRO A 24 -16.07 23.19 -19.63
CA PRO A 24 -16.77 24.40 -20.02
C PRO A 24 -16.51 24.81 -21.48
N VAL A 25 -15.33 24.46 -22.00
CA VAL A 25 -14.95 24.67 -23.40
C VAL A 25 -15.82 23.81 -24.34
N LEU A 26 -16.01 22.53 -23.99
CA LEU A 26 -16.83 21.61 -24.79
C LEU A 26 -18.29 22.05 -24.81
N ARG A 27 -18.82 22.48 -23.65
CA ARG A 27 -20.18 23.04 -23.56
C ARG A 27 -20.35 24.29 -24.43
N ARG A 28 -19.39 25.22 -24.40
CA ARG A 28 -19.42 26.42 -25.25
C ARG A 28 -19.39 26.07 -26.74
N PHE A 29 -18.52 25.15 -27.14
CA PHE A 29 -18.46 24.68 -28.52
C PHE A 29 -19.79 24.09 -28.97
N THR A 30 -20.38 23.19 -28.17
CA THR A 30 -21.68 22.60 -28.50
C THR A 30 -22.80 23.64 -28.59
N TYR A 31 -22.85 24.64 -27.69
CA TYR A 31 -23.84 25.71 -27.80
C TYR A 31 -23.67 26.52 -29.11
N TRP A 32 -22.44 26.78 -29.55
CA TRP A 32 -22.16 27.42 -30.84
C TRP A 32 -22.61 26.56 -32.03
N VAL A 33 -22.32 25.27 -32.01
CA VAL A 33 -22.70 24.35 -33.08
C VAL A 33 -24.22 24.18 -33.15
N TRP A 34 -24.89 24.03 -32.01
CA TRP A 34 -26.34 23.92 -31.96
C TRP A 34 -27.03 25.20 -32.39
N SER A 35 -26.55 26.38 -31.97
CA SER A 35 -27.12 27.65 -32.42
C SER A 35 -26.99 27.83 -33.94
N LEU A 36 -25.84 27.45 -34.52
CA LEU A 36 -25.67 27.41 -35.98
C LEU A 36 -26.64 26.41 -36.65
N GLY A 37 -26.81 25.22 -36.07
CA GLY A 37 -27.75 24.21 -36.54
C GLY A 37 -29.21 24.66 -36.46
N THR A 38 -29.62 25.34 -35.38
CA THR A 38 -30.97 25.92 -35.23
C THR A 38 -31.23 26.99 -36.28
N VAL A 39 -30.26 27.87 -36.54
CA VAL A 39 -30.37 28.88 -37.61
C VAL A 39 -30.51 28.20 -38.97
N ALA A 40 -29.72 27.17 -39.25
CA ALA A 40 -29.81 26.40 -40.50
C ALA A 40 -31.19 25.71 -40.66
N VAL A 41 -31.75 25.15 -39.60
CA VAL A 41 -33.11 24.57 -39.59
C VAL A 41 -34.17 25.62 -39.88
N ILE A 42 -34.11 26.79 -39.25
CA ILE A 42 -35.09 27.88 -39.47
C ILE A 42 -35.03 28.35 -40.94
N LEU A 43 -33.82 28.51 -41.49
CA LEU A 43 -33.62 28.86 -42.90
C LEU A 43 -34.15 27.76 -43.84
N ALA A 44 -33.96 26.49 -43.50
CA ALA A 44 -34.48 25.38 -44.28
C ALA A 44 -36.01 25.35 -44.30
N ILE A 45 -36.66 25.51 -43.13
CA ILE A 45 -38.12 25.57 -42.99
C ILE A 45 -38.69 26.76 -43.75
N THR A 46 -38.09 27.95 -43.62
CA THR A 46 -38.57 29.14 -44.34
C THR A 46 -38.43 29.02 -45.86
N ALA A 47 -37.36 28.40 -46.34
CA ALA A 47 -37.20 28.08 -47.76
C ALA A 47 -38.23 27.04 -48.26
N ASP A 48 -38.61 26.09 -47.40
CA ASP A 48 -39.62 25.07 -47.69
C ASP A 48 -41.02 25.64 -47.78
N VAL A 49 -41.40 26.50 -46.83
CA VAL A 49 -42.68 27.25 -46.88
C VAL A 49 -42.80 28.14 -48.13
N GLN A 50 -41.67 28.67 -48.62
CA GLN A 50 -41.63 29.48 -49.85
C GLN A 50 -41.55 28.63 -51.14
N ASN A 51 -41.62 27.30 -51.01
CA ASN A 51 -41.54 26.33 -52.10
C ASN A 51 -40.28 26.49 -52.98
N ARG A 52 -39.19 27.00 -52.40
CA ARG A 52 -37.93 27.29 -53.12
C ARG A 52 -37.13 26.03 -53.45
N TRP A 53 -37.47 24.89 -52.84
CA TRP A 53 -36.77 23.61 -53.01
C TRP A 53 -37.19 22.81 -54.25
N GLY A 54 -38.22 23.24 -54.99
CA GLY A 54 -38.89 22.45 -56.03
C GLY A 54 -38.01 21.88 -57.16
N SER A 55 -36.75 22.31 -57.29
CA SER A 55 -35.79 21.76 -58.27
C SER A 55 -34.45 21.29 -57.69
N LEU A 56 -34.24 21.36 -56.36
CA LEU A 56 -32.92 21.19 -55.71
C LEU A 56 -32.91 20.07 -54.65
N GLN A 57 -33.51 18.92 -54.95
CA GLN A 57 -33.60 17.77 -54.02
C GLN A 57 -32.23 17.28 -53.49
N PHE A 58 -31.17 17.41 -54.29
CA PHE A 58 -29.81 17.06 -53.86
C PHE A 58 -29.29 17.99 -52.75
N VAL A 59 -29.57 19.29 -52.85
CA VAL A 59 -29.12 20.29 -51.87
C VAL A 59 -29.87 20.16 -50.55
N THR A 60 -31.16 19.83 -50.59
CA THR A 60 -31.96 19.55 -49.38
C THR A 60 -31.44 18.34 -48.62
N ASN A 61 -31.03 17.28 -49.30
CA ASN A 61 -30.46 16.11 -48.64
C ASN A 61 -29.13 16.42 -47.95
N ILE A 62 -28.23 17.14 -48.63
CA ILE A 62 -26.95 17.58 -48.03
C ILE A 62 -27.19 18.46 -46.80
N LEU A 63 -28.14 19.40 -46.87
CA LEU A 63 -28.49 20.26 -45.74
C LEU A 63 -29.08 19.47 -44.57
N ALA A 64 -29.94 18.48 -44.84
CA ALA A 64 -30.51 17.63 -43.81
C ALA A 64 -29.42 16.81 -43.09
N GLU A 65 -28.48 16.21 -43.85
CA GLU A 65 -27.34 15.49 -43.28
C GLU A 65 -26.43 16.41 -42.47
N LEU A 66 -26.15 17.63 -42.97
CA LEU A 66 -25.35 18.62 -42.26
C LEU A 66 -26.02 19.04 -40.94
N ILE A 67 -27.32 19.32 -40.97
CA ILE A 67 -28.12 19.65 -39.78
C ILE A 67 -28.08 18.49 -38.79
N CYS A 68 -28.33 17.25 -39.23
CA CYS A 68 -28.22 16.07 -38.37
C CYS A 68 -26.82 15.94 -37.75
N GLY A 69 -25.76 16.16 -38.52
CA GLY A 69 -24.38 16.15 -38.05
C GLY A 69 -24.11 17.22 -36.98
N LEU A 70 -24.63 18.45 -37.16
CA LEU A 70 -24.48 19.55 -36.21
C LEU A 70 -25.11 19.24 -34.84
N PHE A 71 -26.17 18.44 -34.79
CA PHE A 71 -26.76 18.01 -33.52
C PHE A 71 -26.13 16.74 -32.95
N ALA A 72 -25.81 15.75 -33.79
CA ALA A 72 -25.30 14.45 -33.37
C ALA A 72 -23.83 14.49 -32.93
N LEU A 73 -22.97 15.24 -33.65
CA LEU A 73 -21.52 15.26 -33.42
C LEU A 73 -21.13 15.81 -32.03
N PRO A 74 -21.74 16.89 -31.52
CA PRO A 74 -21.45 17.35 -30.17
C PRO A 74 -21.93 16.38 -29.08
N LEU A 75 -23.06 15.69 -29.31
CA LEU A 75 -23.56 14.67 -28.39
C LEU A 75 -22.60 13.48 -28.32
N ALA A 76 -22.12 13.01 -29.49
CA ALA A 76 -21.13 11.96 -29.58
C ALA A 76 -19.82 12.34 -28.87
N LEU A 77 -19.34 13.58 -29.05
CA LEU A 77 -18.15 14.09 -28.36
C LEU A 77 -18.29 14.07 -26.83
N VAL A 78 -19.43 14.46 -26.29
CA VAL A 78 -19.68 14.42 -24.84
C VAL A 78 -19.66 13.00 -24.32
N ILE A 79 -20.31 12.07 -25.03
CA ILE A 79 -20.36 10.65 -24.65
C ILE A 79 -18.95 10.03 -24.71
N ILE A 80 -18.18 10.31 -25.77
CA ILE A 80 -16.80 9.82 -25.93
C ILE A 80 -15.90 10.39 -24.84
N ALA A 81 -16.02 11.68 -24.51
CA ALA A 81 -15.22 12.30 -23.44
C ALA A 81 -15.50 11.63 -22.08
N ARG A 82 -16.76 11.30 -21.79
CA ARG A 82 -17.10 10.56 -20.57
C ARG A 82 -16.59 9.13 -20.60
N LEU A 83 -16.75 8.42 -21.71
CA LEU A 83 -16.20 7.08 -21.88
C LEU A 83 -14.69 7.07 -21.68
N ALA A 84 -13.97 8.06 -22.21
CA ALA A 84 -12.53 8.20 -22.01
C ALA A 84 -12.18 8.44 -20.53
N GLU A 85 -12.88 9.33 -19.83
CA GLU A 85 -12.70 9.54 -18.38
C GLU A 85 -12.97 8.26 -17.57
N TYR A 86 -14.03 7.52 -17.91
CA TYR A 86 -14.34 6.23 -17.28
C TYR A 86 -13.25 5.19 -17.56
N GLN A 87 -12.78 5.08 -18.81
CA GLN A 87 -11.71 4.16 -19.18
C GLN A 87 -10.40 4.48 -18.46
N VAL A 88 -10.05 5.76 -18.32
CA VAL A 88 -8.85 6.18 -17.56
C VAL A 88 -8.98 5.78 -16.09
N LYS A 89 -10.14 6.06 -15.46
CA LYS A 89 -10.38 5.68 -14.06
C LYS A 89 -10.37 4.16 -13.86
N GLU A 90 -10.91 3.41 -14.80
CA GLU A 90 -10.93 1.95 -14.71
C GLU A 90 -9.52 1.36 -14.91
N LEU A 91 -8.75 1.90 -15.85
CA LEU A 91 -7.33 1.53 -16.01
C LEU A 91 -6.50 1.88 -14.76
N GLU A 92 -6.75 3.04 -14.15
CA GLU A 92 -6.11 3.43 -12.89
C GLU A 92 -6.45 2.48 -11.74
N ARG A 93 -7.72 2.07 -11.62
CA ARG A 93 -8.17 1.07 -10.63
C ARG A 93 -7.48 -0.28 -10.84
N VAL A 94 -7.44 -0.79 -12.07
CA VAL A 94 -6.78 -2.07 -12.38
C VAL A 94 -5.28 -1.99 -12.08
N ARG A 95 -4.61 -0.89 -12.46
CA ARG A 95 -3.19 -0.67 -12.14
C ARG A 95 -2.94 -0.54 -10.65
N LEU A 96 -3.81 0.14 -9.91
CA LEU A 96 -3.70 0.24 -8.45
C LEU A 96 -3.88 -1.13 -7.80
N LYS A 97 -4.87 -1.92 -8.24
CA LYS A 97 -5.09 -3.30 -7.76
C LYS A 97 -3.87 -4.19 -8.01
N ALA A 98 -3.29 -4.14 -9.21
CA ALA A 98 -2.08 -4.89 -9.55
C ALA A 98 -0.86 -4.47 -8.71
N ARG A 99 -0.63 -3.15 -8.56
CA ARG A 99 0.45 -2.61 -7.71
C ARG A 99 0.28 -3.03 -6.25
N TYR A 100 -0.94 -2.98 -5.73
CA TYR A 100 -1.25 -3.41 -4.37
C TYR A 100 -1.01 -4.92 -4.17
N GLY A 101 -1.45 -5.76 -5.11
CA GLY A 101 -1.15 -7.20 -5.08
C GLY A 101 0.35 -7.51 -5.10
N ALA A 102 1.11 -6.84 -5.97
CA ALA A 102 2.56 -7.00 -6.03
C ALA A 102 3.26 -6.52 -4.75
N ALA A 103 2.81 -5.41 -4.16
CA ALA A 103 3.34 -4.89 -2.90
C ALA A 103 3.07 -5.84 -1.72
N LEU A 104 1.90 -6.50 -1.68
CA LEU A 104 1.62 -7.55 -0.70
C LEU A 104 2.55 -8.74 -0.88
N GLU A 105 2.81 -9.18 -2.11
CA GLU A 105 3.72 -10.29 -2.38
C GLU A 105 5.17 -9.99 -1.96
N GLN A 106 5.65 -8.79 -2.27
CA GLN A 106 6.96 -8.31 -1.83
C GLN A 106 7.05 -8.24 -0.30
N LEU A 107 6.04 -7.66 0.35
CA LEU A 107 6.01 -7.58 1.80
C LEU A 107 6.02 -8.97 2.43
N THR A 108 5.21 -9.91 1.93
CA THR A 108 5.19 -11.30 2.43
C THR A 108 6.56 -11.97 2.27
N ALA A 109 7.23 -11.79 1.13
CA ALA A 109 8.57 -12.33 0.91
C ALA A 109 9.60 -11.74 1.90
N SER A 110 9.55 -10.43 2.13
CA SER A 110 10.42 -9.73 3.09
C SER A 110 10.14 -10.13 4.54
N VAL A 111 8.87 -10.34 4.89
CA VAL A 111 8.44 -10.83 6.21
C VAL A 111 8.92 -12.26 6.43
N ARG A 112 8.81 -13.15 5.44
CA ARG A 112 9.34 -14.53 5.53
C ARG A 112 10.85 -14.55 5.67
N THR A 113 11.56 -13.80 4.82
CA THR A 113 13.02 -13.66 4.92
C THR A 113 13.43 -13.14 6.29
N THR A 114 12.67 -12.19 6.83
CA THR A 114 12.88 -11.69 8.20
C THR A 114 12.63 -12.77 9.23
N SER A 115 11.51 -13.49 9.15
CA SER A 115 11.17 -14.54 10.11
C SER A 115 12.22 -15.65 10.12
N ASP A 116 12.64 -16.12 8.94
CA ASP A 116 13.68 -17.14 8.80
C ASP A 116 15.00 -16.67 9.42
N TYR A 117 15.44 -15.45 9.07
CA TYR A 117 16.67 -14.88 9.62
C TYR A 117 16.59 -14.68 11.13
N VAL A 118 15.47 -14.17 11.65
CA VAL A 118 15.27 -13.96 13.08
C VAL A 118 15.22 -15.31 13.81
N GLN A 119 14.61 -16.33 13.23
CA GLN A 119 14.53 -17.67 13.81
C GLN A 119 15.91 -18.36 13.89
N ASP A 120 16.73 -18.24 12.85
CA ASP A 120 18.12 -18.69 12.87
C ASP A 120 18.94 -17.92 13.93
N LEU A 121 18.74 -16.61 14.01
CA LEU A 121 19.39 -15.73 14.98
C LEU A 121 18.98 -16.05 16.42
N VAL A 122 17.72 -16.42 16.66
CA VAL A 122 17.27 -16.92 17.98
C VAL A 122 18.09 -18.13 18.40
N GLN A 123 18.34 -19.09 17.50
CA GLN A 123 19.09 -20.29 17.86
C GLN A 123 20.54 -19.96 18.24
N GLU A 124 21.22 -19.15 17.44
CA GLU A 124 22.62 -18.76 17.67
C GLU A 124 22.77 -17.87 18.92
N VAL A 125 21.92 -16.84 19.05
CA VAL A 125 21.97 -15.90 20.18
C VAL A 125 21.54 -16.60 21.47
N SER A 126 20.56 -17.51 21.43
CA SER A 126 20.17 -18.28 22.62
C SER A 126 21.30 -19.19 23.09
N ALA A 127 21.99 -19.86 22.18
CA ALA A 127 23.14 -20.70 22.52
C ALA A 127 24.27 -19.87 23.16
N SER A 128 24.65 -18.75 22.54
CA SER A 128 25.70 -17.86 23.08
C SER A 128 25.28 -17.20 24.40
N THR A 129 24.01 -16.83 24.53
CA THR A 129 23.46 -16.24 25.76
C THR A 129 23.45 -17.24 26.89
N ASN A 130 22.99 -18.48 26.64
CA ASN A 130 22.98 -19.54 27.64
C ASN A 130 24.40 -19.88 28.12
N ALA A 131 25.36 -19.98 27.19
CA ALA A 131 26.77 -20.19 27.53
C ALA A 131 27.32 -19.07 28.43
N PHE A 132 26.98 -17.81 28.12
CA PHE A 132 27.35 -16.67 28.97
C PHE A 132 26.65 -16.73 30.34
N VAL A 133 25.35 -17.04 30.41
CA VAL A 133 24.60 -17.11 31.68
C VAL A 133 25.14 -18.21 32.58
N GLU A 134 25.52 -19.36 32.02
CA GLU A 134 26.19 -20.43 32.76
C GLU A 134 27.56 -20.02 33.27
N ALA A 135 28.38 -19.38 32.44
CA ALA A 135 29.71 -18.90 32.82
C ALA A 135 29.66 -17.75 33.84
N ALA A 136 28.66 -16.88 33.75
CA ALA A 136 28.45 -15.72 34.62
C ALA A 136 27.71 -16.07 35.93
N ARG A 137 27.61 -17.36 36.28
CA ARG A 137 26.92 -17.81 37.50
C ARG A 137 27.60 -17.27 38.75
N VAL A 138 26.81 -16.63 39.61
CA VAL A 138 27.30 -16.07 40.88
C VAL A 138 27.05 -17.08 42.00
N VAL A 139 28.12 -17.47 42.72
CA VAL A 139 28.08 -18.35 43.89
C VAL A 139 28.73 -17.60 45.06
N ASN A 140 28.01 -17.46 46.18
CA ASN A 140 28.47 -16.74 47.37
C ASN A 140 28.93 -15.28 47.09
N GLY A 141 28.23 -14.58 46.19
CA GLY A 141 28.52 -13.18 45.85
C GLY A 141 29.73 -12.98 44.94
N ARG A 142 30.35 -14.05 44.44
CA ARG A 142 31.46 -14.01 43.47
C ARG A 142 31.11 -14.81 42.22
N LEU A 143 31.74 -14.48 41.10
CA LEU A 143 31.64 -15.31 39.89
C LEU A 143 32.27 -16.68 40.17
N ALA A 144 31.59 -17.74 39.72
CA ALA A 144 32.10 -19.11 39.83
C ALA A 144 33.36 -19.32 38.98
N ASP A 145 33.42 -18.70 37.79
CA ASP A 145 34.54 -18.78 36.86
C ASP A 145 34.71 -17.44 36.10
N PRO A 146 35.57 -16.53 36.59
CA PRO A 146 35.71 -15.19 36.03
C PRO A 146 36.40 -15.16 34.66
N GLU A 147 37.30 -16.10 34.36
CA GLU A 147 37.99 -16.17 33.06
C GLU A 147 37.03 -16.66 31.98
N ARG A 148 36.27 -17.73 32.25
CA ARG A 148 35.24 -18.22 31.34
C ARG A 148 34.09 -17.23 31.16
N ALA A 149 33.74 -16.45 32.19
CA ALA A 149 32.77 -15.37 32.09
C ALA A 149 33.26 -14.23 31.18
N LEU A 150 34.57 -13.93 31.18
CA LEU A 150 35.16 -12.92 30.30
C LEU A 150 35.20 -13.40 28.85
N GLU A 151 35.64 -14.63 28.61
CA GLU A 151 35.70 -15.22 27.27
C GLU A 151 34.30 -15.32 26.63
N SER A 152 33.31 -15.83 27.38
CA SER A 152 31.93 -15.87 26.92
C SER A 152 31.32 -14.48 26.70
N ALA A 153 31.72 -13.46 27.48
CA ALA A 153 31.30 -12.09 27.26
C ALA A 153 31.86 -11.51 25.95
N HIS A 154 33.13 -11.79 25.62
CA HIS A 154 33.74 -11.37 24.35
C HIS A 154 33.10 -12.06 23.14
N LEU A 155 32.83 -13.37 23.25
CA LEU A 155 32.14 -14.11 22.19
C LEU A 155 30.73 -13.58 21.97
N LEU A 156 29.98 -13.34 23.05
CA LEU A 156 28.65 -12.75 22.99
C LEU A 156 28.69 -11.34 22.37
N GLN A 157 29.66 -10.51 22.74
CA GLN A 157 29.83 -9.17 22.15
C GLN A 157 30.13 -9.24 20.65
N ALA A 158 31.04 -10.12 20.22
CA ALA A 158 31.36 -10.29 18.81
C ALA A 158 30.13 -10.78 18.00
N HIS A 159 29.33 -11.68 18.58
CA HIS A 159 28.07 -12.11 17.95
C HIS A 159 27.08 -10.95 17.89
N MET A 160 26.87 -10.20 18.97
CA MET A 160 25.98 -9.04 18.98
C MET A 160 26.36 -7.99 17.94
N ASP A 161 27.65 -7.70 17.76
CA ASP A 161 28.13 -6.70 16.80
C ASP A 161 27.88 -7.13 15.34
N SER A 162 28.19 -8.39 15.03
CA SER A 162 27.91 -8.97 13.70
C SER A 162 26.41 -9.01 13.41
N GLN A 163 25.62 -9.45 14.39
CA GLN A 163 24.17 -9.61 14.24
C GLN A 163 23.44 -8.27 14.21
N GLN A 164 23.89 -7.25 14.94
CA GLN A 164 23.30 -5.91 14.89
C GLN A 164 23.42 -5.30 13.50
N TRP A 165 24.59 -5.41 12.85
CA TRP A 165 24.77 -4.88 11.50
C TRP A 165 23.89 -5.60 10.47
N LEU A 166 23.92 -6.94 10.50
CA LEU A 166 23.13 -7.78 9.59
C LEU A 166 21.62 -7.61 9.81
N PHE A 167 21.14 -7.48 11.04
CA PHE A 167 19.74 -7.23 11.35
C PHE A 167 19.25 -5.91 10.74
N TYR A 168 20.05 -4.83 10.80
CA TYR A 168 19.64 -3.57 10.19
C TYR A 168 19.59 -3.61 8.67
N GLU A 169 20.61 -4.21 8.06
CA GLU A 169 20.72 -4.29 6.61
C GLU A 169 19.71 -5.25 6.01
N ARG A 170 19.53 -6.43 6.60
CA ARG A 170 18.75 -7.53 6.02
C ARG A 170 17.31 -7.59 6.48
N VAL A 171 16.99 -7.09 7.67
CA VAL A 171 15.64 -7.16 8.24
C VAL A 171 14.97 -5.80 8.22
N VAL A 172 15.57 -4.81 8.89
CA VAL A 172 14.88 -3.54 9.13
C VAL A 172 14.70 -2.73 7.84
N THR A 173 15.71 -2.70 6.99
CA THR A 173 15.70 -1.86 5.79
C THR A 173 14.69 -2.36 4.74
N PRO A 174 14.70 -3.66 4.33
CA PRO A 174 13.73 -4.16 3.35
C PRO A 174 12.29 -4.07 3.85
N LEU A 175 12.03 -4.49 5.10
CA LEU A 175 10.69 -4.37 5.70
C LEU A 175 10.18 -2.93 5.66
N ARG A 176 11.03 -1.95 6.00
CA ARG A 176 10.62 -0.54 5.96
C ARG A 176 10.34 -0.03 4.56
N ILE A 177 11.10 -0.46 3.57
CA ILE A 177 10.84 -0.06 2.17
C ILE A 177 9.47 -0.60 1.74
N ASP A 178 9.24 -1.89 1.94
CA ASP A 178 8.01 -2.55 1.49
C ASP A 178 6.79 -2.11 2.29
N GLY A 179 6.93 -1.97 3.61
CA GLY A 179 5.88 -1.46 4.48
C GLY A 179 5.48 -0.03 4.15
N ASN A 180 6.44 0.86 3.87
CA ASN A 180 6.15 2.22 3.42
C ASN A 180 5.51 2.25 2.03
N HIS A 181 5.92 1.35 1.14
CA HIS A 181 5.29 1.21 -0.18
C HIS A 181 3.83 0.79 -0.05
N LEU A 182 3.54 -0.22 0.76
CA LEU A 182 2.18 -0.68 1.03
C LEU A 182 1.33 0.40 1.70
N ARG A 183 1.91 1.14 2.65
CA ARG A 183 1.28 2.29 3.31
C ARG A 183 0.82 3.35 2.31
N ALA A 184 1.68 3.69 1.35
CA ALA A 184 1.36 4.67 0.31
C ALA A 184 0.19 4.19 -0.56
N LEU A 185 0.20 2.91 -0.96
CA LEU A 185 -0.87 2.32 -1.77
C LEU A 185 -2.20 2.23 -1.02
N LEU A 186 -2.18 1.89 0.27
CA LEU A 186 -3.38 1.90 1.11
C LEU A 186 -3.95 3.32 1.26
N SER A 187 -3.10 4.33 1.38
CA SER A 187 -3.54 5.73 1.38
C SER A 187 -4.18 6.13 0.05
N GLU A 188 -3.62 5.69 -1.09
CA GLU A 188 -4.17 5.90 -2.43
C GLU A 188 -5.55 5.23 -2.59
N ARG A 189 -5.71 3.99 -2.11
CA ARG A 189 -7.00 3.26 -2.08
C ARG A 189 -8.05 4.00 -1.24
N VAL A 190 -7.70 4.46 -0.04
CA VAL A 190 -8.61 5.24 0.83
C VAL A 190 -9.05 6.55 0.15
N ARG A 191 -8.14 7.26 -0.53
CA ARG A 191 -8.49 8.46 -1.31
C ARG A 191 -9.45 8.15 -2.47
N ASN A 192 -9.39 6.94 -3.01
CA ASN A 192 -10.27 6.45 -4.07
C ASN A 192 -11.61 5.88 -3.56
N GLY A 193 -11.89 5.98 -2.25
CA GLY A 193 -13.17 5.59 -1.64
C GLY A 193 -13.24 4.15 -1.14
N GLU A 194 -12.11 3.44 -1.07
CA GLU A 194 -12.05 2.06 -0.57
C GLU A 194 -12.06 1.99 0.97
N PRO A 195 -12.48 0.84 1.57
CA PRO A 195 -12.69 0.73 3.01
C PRO A 195 -11.43 0.98 3.84
N THR A 196 -11.59 1.79 4.89
CA THR A 196 -10.51 2.24 5.80
C THR A 196 -10.07 1.20 6.82
N VAL A 197 -10.80 0.09 6.96
CA VAL A 197 -10.56 -0.94 7.98
C VAL A 197 -9.22 -1.67 7.74
N GLU A 198 -8.92 -2.03 6.49
CA GLU A 198 -7.64 -2.66 6.12
C GLU A 198 -6.47 -1.72 6.42
N SER A 199 -6.58 -0.45 6.03
CA SER A 199 -5.55 0.56 6.30
C SER A 199 -5.33 0.74 7.80
N ALA A 200 -6.40 0.83 8.60
CA ALA A 200 -6.28 0.97 10.05
C ALA A 200 -5.66 -0.28 10.72
N ARG A 201 -5.97 -1.49 10.23
CA ARG A 201 -5.37 -2.73 10.72
C ARG A 201 -3.87 -2.79 10.39
N PHE A 202 -3.50 -2.51 9.14
CA PHE A 202 -2.10 -2.44 8.73
C PHE A 202 -1.31 -1.43 9.56
N GLU A 203 -1.82 -0.20 9.71
CA GLU A 203 -1.16 0.85 10.49
C GLU A 203 -0.92 0.44 11.94
N ARG A 204 -1.85 -0.29 12.56
CA ARG A 204 -1.66 -0.78 13.93
C ARG A 204 -0.47 -1.75 14.01
N ILE A 205 -0.50 -2.81 13.20
CA ILE A 205 0.56 -3.84 13.17
C ILE A 205 1.90 -3.18 12.81
N TRP A 206 1.91 -2.28 11.84
CA TRP A 206 3.10 -1.60 11.37
C TRP A 206 3.73 -0.70 12.45
N ASN A 207 2.91 0.07 13.18
CA ASN A 207 3.41 0.92 14.27
C ASN A 207 3.93 0.10 15.44
N GLU A 208 3.29 -1.04 15.76
CA GLU A 208 3.77 -1.98 16.77
C GLU A 208 5.11 -2.60 16.36
N LEU A 209 5.24 -3.03 15.10
CA LEU A 209 6.50 -3.53 14.54
C LEU A 209 7.61 -2.49 14.61
N GLU A 210 7.35 -1.24 14.17
CA GLU A 210 8.35 -0.17 14.27
C GLU A 210 8.76 0.11 15.71
N SER A 211 7.81 0.06 16.65
CA SER A 211 8.07 0.24 18.08
C SER A 211 8.97 -0.88 18.60
N ALA A 212 8.64 -2.13 18.29
CA ALA A 212 9.42 -3.31 18.68
C ALA A 212 10.84 -3.27 18.10
N LEU A 213 11.01 -2.88 16.84
CA LEU A 213 12.33 -2.72 16.20
C LEU A 213 13.18 -1.62 16.86
N ARG A 214 12.57 -0.50 17.26
CA ARG A 214 13.25 0.56 18.02
C ARG A 214 13.63 0.09 19.42
N HIS A 215 12.75 -0.65 20.08
CA HIS A 215 13.04 -1.22 21.40
C HIS A 215 14.21 -2.21 21.34
N GLN A 216 14.20 -3.08 20.33
CA GLN A 216 15.29 -4.04 20.10
C GLN A 216 16.64 -3.34 19.87
N ARG A 217 16.65 -2.23 19.10
CA ARG A 217 17.84 -1.37 18.96
C ARG A 217 18.40 -0.94 20.30
N GLN A 218 17.51 -0.46 21.17
CA GLN A 218 17.88 0.10 22.45
C GLN A 218 18.43 -0.99 23.38
N ILE A 219 17.80 -2.16 23.40
CA ILE A 219 18.28 -3.34 24.14
C ILE A 219 19.68 -3.73 23.67
N MET A 220 19.90 -3.90 22.36
CA MET A 220 21.21 -4.25 21.81
C MET A 220 22.28 -3.20 22.15
N SER A 221 21.95 -1.90 22.01
CA SER A 221 22.89 -0.83 22.36
C SER A 221 23.26 -0.82 23.84
N THR A 222 22.31 -1.15 24.72
CA THR A 222 22.53 -1.23 26.17
C THR A 222 23.39 -2.45 26.50
N GLY A 223 23.11 -3.60 25.89
CA GLY A 223 23.92 -4.80 26.03
C GLY A 223 25.36 -4.59 25.57
N HIS A 224 25.57 -3.96 24.42
CA HIS A 224 26.90 -3.61 23.91
C HIS A 224 27.68 -2.71 24.88
N GLN A 225 27.04 -1.64 25.39
CA GLN A 225 27.67 -0.76 26.39
C GLN A 225 28.01 -1.49 27.69
N GLU A 226 27.16 -2.41 28.14
CA GLU A 226 27.42 -3.20 29.33
C GLU A 226 28.47 -4.28 29.10
N LEU A 227 28.71 -4.77 27.88
CA LEU A 227 29.78 -5.73 27.56
C LEU A 227 31.14 -5.05 27.41
N ALA A 228 31.19 -3.85 26.80
CA ALA A 228 32.42 -3.09 26.55
C ALA A 228 33.17 -2.64 27.83
N ARG A 229 32.58 -2.74 29.02
CA ARG A 229 33.18 -2.29 30.31
C ARG A 229 34.14 -3.30 30.97
N GLY A 230 34.59 -4.35 30.27
CA GLY A 230 35.57 -5.34 30.79
C GLY A 230 34.96 -6.46 31.65
N VAL A 231 35.71 -7.05 32.59
CA VAL A 231 35.26 -8.21 33.41
C VAL A 231 33.97 -7.89 34.20
N PRO A 232 32.90 -8.71 34.09
CA PRO A 232 31.67 -8.49 34.85
C PRO A 232 31.92 -8.66 36.37
N ASN A 233 31.42 -7.74 37.20
CA ASN A 233 31.22 -8.02 38.63
C ASN A 233 29.85 -8.69 38.83
N ALA A 234 29.58 -9.29 40.00
CA ALA A 234 28.34 -10.04 40.26
C ALA A 234 27.04 -9.24 39.97
N ASN A 235 27.04 -7.95 40.27
CA ASN A 235 25.91 -7.06 40.00
C ASN A 235 25.75 -6.80 38.50
N ARG A 236 26.85 -6.64 37.76
CA ARG A 236 26.86 -6.46 36.31
C ARG A 236 26.48 -7.74 35.57
N ALA A 237 26.94 -8.90 36.02
CA ALA A 237 26.52 -10.20 35.50
C ALA A 237 25.00 -10.38 35.60
N THR A 238 24.39 -10.01 36.72
CA THR A 238 22.92 -10.02 36.89
C THR A 238 22.22 -9.07 35.91
N ARG A 239 22.75 -7.85 35.71
CA ARG A 239 22.17 -6.90 34.73
C ARG A 239 22.28 -7.41 33.29
N LEU A 240 23.43 -7.95 32.91
CA LEU A 240 23.65 -8.56 31.58
C LEU A 240 22.70 -9.74 31.35
N ARG A 241 22.51 -10.61 32.36
CA ARG A 241 21.53 -11.70 32.29
C ARG A 241 20.12 -11.17 32.04
N ASN A 242 19.68 -10.17 32.81
CA ASN A 242 18.34 -9.60 32.63
C ASN A 242 18.17 -8.92 31.27
N ALA A 243 19.20 -8.21 30.78
CA ALA A 243 19.19 -7.62 29.44
C ALA A 243 19.08 -8.68 28.34
N ALA A 244 19.77 -9.82 28.50
CA ALA A 244 19.69 -10.92 27.55
C ALA A 244 18.32 -11.63 27.55
N ILE A 245 17.67 -11.78 28.72
CA ILE A 245 16.29 -12.27 28.80
C ILE A 245 15.31 -11.31 28.11
N VAL A 246 15.46 -10.01 28.34
CA VAL A 246 14.64 -8.98 27.68
C VAL A 246 14.87 -8.98 26.17
N HIS A 247 16.11 -9.21 25.72
CA HIS A 247 16.43 -9.37 24.31
C HIS A 247 15.67 -10.56 23.70
N LEU A 248 15.70 -11.74 24.32
CA LEU A 248 14.96 -12.92 23.83
C LEU A 248 13.46 -12.65 23.71
N HIS A 249 12.83 -12.07 24.73
CA HIS A 249 11.41 -11.70 24.67
C HIS A 249 11.09 -10.69 23.56
N SER A 250 11.97 -9.73 23.31
CA SER A 250 11.78 -8.78 22.22
C SER A 250 11.89 -9.44 20.84
N VAL A 251 12.71 -10.49 20.71
CA VAL A 251 12.81 -11.28 19.48
C VAL A 251 11.53 -12.10 19.26
N ASP A 252 11.02 -12.78 20.30
CA ASP A 252 9.76 -13.53 20.22
C ASP A 252 8.59 -12.62 19.80
N HIS A 253 8.53 -11.41 20.36
CA HIS A 253 7.51 -10.43 20.01
C HIS A 253 7.63 -9.95 18.55
N LEU A 254 8.86 -9.77 18.04
CA LEU A 254 9.09 -9.45 16.62
C LEU A 254 8.63 -10.58 15.70
N LEU A 255 8.87 -11.84 16.06
CA LEU A 255 8.38 -13.00 15.29
C LEU A 255 6.85 -13.04 15.26
N GLN A 256 6.20 -12.79 16.40
CA GLN A 256 4.74 -12.69 16.47
C GLN A 256 4.20 -11.61 15.51
N LEU A 257 4.77 -10.40 15.55
CA LEU A 257 4.35 -9.29 14.69
C LEU A 257 4.61 -9.57 13.20
N CYS A 258 5.68 -10.29 12.87
CA CYS A 258 5.94 -10.77 11.51
C CYS A 258 4.83 -11.75 11.07
N GLY A 259 4.44 -12.70 11.93
CA GLY A 259 3.34 -13.62 11.65
C GLY A 259 1.99 -12.92 11.47
N GLU A 260 1.69 -11.90 12.28
CA GLU A 260 0.48 -11.08 12.13
C GLU A 260 0.48 -10.29 10.82
N LEU A 261 1.63 -9.79 10.40
CA LEU A 261 1.79 -9.07 9.14
C LEU A 261 1.66 -9.98 7.91
N GLU A 262 2.20 -11.20 7.98
CA GLU A 262 2.01 -12.23 6.94
C GLU A 262 0.56 -12.68 6.84
N ALA A 263 -0.11 -12.90 7.98
CA ALA A 263 -1.54 -13.25 8.01
C ALA A 263 -2.38 -12.12 7.38
N PHE A 264 -2.10 -10.87 7.74
CA PHE A 264 -2.74 -9.71 7.12
C PHE A 264 -2.54 -9.69 5.60
N ALA A 265 -1.31 -9.91 5.12
CA ALA A 265 -1.02 -9.87 3.69
C ALA A 265 -1.70 -11.01 2.92
N THR A 266 -1.80 -12.19 3.53
CA THR A 266 -2.49 -13.36 2.97
C THR A 266 -4.00 -13.12 2.86
N GLU A 267 -4.64 -12.68 3.94
CA GLU A 267 -6.06 -12.33 3.95
C GLU A 267 -6.39 -11.23 2.94
N ALA A 268 -5.57 -10.17 2.88
CA ALA A 268 -5.76 -9.07 1.93
C ALA A 268 -5.64 -9.54 0.47
N ARG A 269 -4.78 -10.53 0.21
CA ARG A 269 -4.62 -11.14 -1.12
C ARG A 269 -5.81 -12.01 -1.51
N GLU A 270 -6.39 -12.77 -0.58
CA GLU A 270 -7.61 -13.54 -0.81
C GLU A 270 -8.79 -12.62 -1.14
N LEU A 271 -8.92 -11.50 -0.41
CA LEU A 271 -9.93 -10.48 -0.69
C LEU A 271 -9.75 -9.81 -2.07
N LEU A 272 -8.51 -9.63 -2.52
CA LEU A 272 -8.22 -9.12 -3.87
C LEU A 272 -8.58 -10.11 -4.98
N ALA A 273 -8.42 -11.41 -4.73
CA ALA A 273 -8.69 -12.47 -5.71
C ALA A 273 -10.19 -12.64 -5.99
N GLY A 274 -11.05 -12.35 -5.01
CA GLY A 274 -12.52 -12.45 -5.14
C GLY A 274 -13.02 -13.89 -5.37
N PRO A 275 -14.34 -14.13 -5.34
CA PRO A 275 -14.94 -15.45 -5.55
C PRO A 275 -14.90 -15.95 -7.01
N GLU A 276 -14.10 -15.34 -7.89
CA GLU A 276 -14.00 -15.69 -9.33
C GLU A 276 -12.56 -16.03 -9.75
N SER A 277 -11.90 -16.90 -8.99
CA SER A 277 -10.74 -17.64 -9.48
C SER A 277 -11.10 -19.13 -9.49
N PRO A 278 -10.88 -19.85 -10.60
CA PRO A 278 -11.51 -21.13 -10.94
C PRO A 278 -11.25 -22.28 -9.96
#